data_AF-A0A918CH40-F1
#
_entry.id   AF-A0A918CH40-F1
#
_cell.length_a   1.000
_cell.length_b   1.000
_cell.length_c   1.000
_cell.angle_alpha   90.00
_cell.angle_beta   90.00
_cell.angle_gamma   90.00
#
_symmetry.space_group_name_H-M   'P 1'
#
loop_
_entity.id
_entity.type
_entity.pdbx_description
1 polymer ?
#
loop_
_entity_poly.entity_id
_entity_poly.type
_entity_poly.pdbx_seq_one_letter_code
_entity_poly.pdbx_strand_id
1 'polypeptide(L)'
;MKYSPLDVRHQEFPGTMGGYRKTEVRTFLNDMADELEGHLQTQQSLQARIQELEAQLQEYRQIEEDLRRAVVSAERIAGELRENARREAELISAQAEVYRDGVTQQANARSAALEARHEARTTELETLHRARGTELEAAHQSRSSQLEASYNARFSDLESLYHRRHRELEQGMSARTAHLEAVFSSRHNELSTMLSRAREEQAQFVAQYRALVGSFYELSARHLMPDTAPLPLELPHTATEFPLALGNGAPGEMRPLNMSLDDADEDKQPRPVVEEQQFV
;
A
#
# COMPACT_ATOMS: atom_id res chain seq x y z
N MET A 1 -24.84 -7.06 -128.72
CA MET A 1 -24.19 -7.69 -129.90
C MET A 1 -25.00 -7.35 -131.14
N LYS A 2 -24.36 -7.11 -132.31
CA LYS A 2 -25.06 -6.78 -133.57
C LYS A 2 -25.52 -8.02 -134.37
N TYR A 3 -25.02 -9.21 -134.03
CA TYR A 3 -25.38 -10.48 -134.66
C TYR A 3 -25.38 -11.60 -133.59
N SER A 4 -26.36 -12.50 -133.63
CA SER A 4 -26.48 -13.71 -132.82
C SER A 4 -25.72 -14.88 -133.46
N PRO A 5 -25.26 -15.90 -132.72
CA PRO A 5 -24.74 -17.15 -133.29
C PRO A 5 -25.70 -17.76 -134.33
N LEU A 6 -27.01 -17.66 -134.07
CA LEU A 6 -28.06 -18.07 -135.00
C LEU A 6 -28.09 -17.20 -136.27
N ASP A 7 -27.80 -15.90 -136.17
CA ASP A 7 -27.77 -15.00 -137.31
C ASP A 7 -26.55 -15.28 -138.20
N VAL A 8 -25.39 -15.60 -137.60
CA VAL A 8 -24.17 -15.98 -138.32
C VAL A 8 -24.35 -17.31 -139.07
N ARG A 9 -25.04 -18.27 -138.47
CA ARG A 9 -25.35 -19.59 -139.06
C ARG A 9 -26.27 -19.51 -140.28
N HIS A 10 -27.23 -18.59 -140.25
CA HIS A 10 -28.21 -18.39 -141.31
C HIS A 10 -27.84 -17.26 -142.29
N GLN A 11 -26.65 -16.68 -142.16
CA GLN A 11 -26.21 -15.60 -143.03
C GLN A 11 -25.99 -16.12 -144.47
N GLU A 12 -26.72 -15.53 -145.42
CA GLU A 12 -26.57 -15.84 -146.84
C GLU A 12 -25.79 -14.75 -147.57
N PHE A 13 -24.95 -15.16 -148.54
CA PHE A 13 -24.15 -14.27 -149.37
C PHE A 13 -24.47 -14.48 -150.86
N PRO A 14 -24.65 -13.40 -151.65
CA PRO A 14 -24.87 -13.49 -153.08
C PRO A 14 -23.62 -14.02 -153.81
N GLY A 15 -23.80 -14.89 -154.80
CA GLY A 15 -22.69 -15.53 -155.52
C GLY A 15 -22.17 -14.72 -156.71
N THR A 16 -20.85 -14.59 -156.84
CA THR A 16 -20.17 -13.93 -157.98
C THR A 16 -19.18 -14.89 -158.63
N MET A 17 -19.04 -14.84 -159.96
CA MET A 17 -18.17 -15.74 -160.73
C MET A 17 -16.69 -15.48 -160.36
N GLY A 18 -16.07 -16.43 -159.64
CA GLY A 18 -14.71 -16.29 -159.06
C GLY A 18 -14.64 -16.10 -157.53
N GLY A 19 -15.78 -16.16 -156.82
CA GLY A 19 -15.83 -16.03 -155.36
C GLY A 19 -15.37 -17.27 -154.57
N TYR A 20 -15.31 -17.12 -153.24
CA TYR A 20 -14.98 -18.20 -152.31
C TYR A 20 -15.93 -19.39 -152.44
N ARG A 21 -15.43 -20.59 -152.14
CA ARG A 21 -16.21 -21.83 -152.20
C ARG A 21 -17.30 -21.80 -151.14
N LYS A 22 -18.56 -21.88 -151.58
CA LYS A 22 -19.75 -21.83 -150.71
C LYS A 22 -19.70 -22.87 -149.58
N THR A 23 -19.17 -24.05 -149.84
CA THR A 23 -19.02 -25.13 -148.85
C THR A 23 -18.03 -24.76 -147.75
N GLU A 24 -16.84 -24.26 -148.11
CA GLU A 24 -15.81 -23.84 -147.16
C GLU A 24 -16.26 -22.62 -146.33
N VAL A 25 -16.93 -21.64 -146.95
CA VAL A 25 -17.51 -20.48 -146.25
C VAL A 25 -18.62 -20.92 -145.28
N ARG A 26 -19.48 -21.87 -145.67
CA ARG A 26 -20.53 -22.39 -144.78
C ARG A 26 -19.93 -23.12 -143.56
N THR A 27 -18.90 -23.94 -143.77
CA THR A 27 -18.17 -24.59 -142.66
C THR A 27 -17.57 -23.55 -141.72
N PHE A 28 -16.90 -22.52 -142.26
CA PHE A 28 -16.33 -21.44 -141.46
C PHE A 28 -17.38 -20.63 -140.67
N LEU A 29 -18.56 -20.36 -141.25
CA LEU A 29 -19.67 -19.70 -140.54
C LEU A 29 -20.26 -20.57 -139.43
N ASN A 30 -20.31 -21.90 -139.62
CA ASN A 30 -20.72 -22.82 -138.57
C ASN A 30 -19.70 -22.85 -137.43
N ASP A 31 -18.41 -22.99 -137.75
CA ASP A 31 -17.33 -22.98 -136.74
C ASP A 31 -17.31 -21.63 -135.98
N MET A 32 -17.52 -20.50 -136.68
CA MET A 32 -17.62 -19.17 -136.07
C MET A 32 -18.88 -19.00 -135.21
N ALA A 33 -20.01 -19.57 -135.63
CA ALA A 33 -21.23 -19.56 -134.84
C ALA A 33 -21.06 -20.39 -133.55
N ASP A 34 -20.44 -21.56 -133.64
CA ASP A 34 -20.14 -22.43 -132.49
C ASP A 34 -19.16 -21.74 -131.51
N GLU A 35 -18.11 -21.08 -132.02
CA GLU A 35 -17.16 -20.31 -131.22
C GLU A 35 -17.84 -19.08 -130.56
N LEU A 36 -18.72 -18.37 -131.28
CA LEU A 36 -19.49 -17.25 -130.74
C LEU A 36 -20.50 -17.70 -129.66
N GLU A 37 -21.13 -18.85 -129.83
CA GLU A 37 -22.00 -19.46 -128.82
C GLU A 37 -21.21 -19.84 -127.56
N GLY A 38 -20.04 -20.46 -127.72
CA GLY A 38 -19.12 -20.76 -126.62
C GLY A 38 -18.67 -19.50 -125.87
N HIS A 39 -18.36 -18.42 -126.59
CA HIS A 39 -18.03 -17.13 -125.98
C HIS A 39 -19.20 -16.52 -125.21
N LEU A 40 -20.43 -16.59 -125.72
CA LEU A 40 -21.62 -16.07 -125.03
C LEU A 40 -21.96 -16.88 -123.77
N GLN A 41 -21.86 -18.20 -123.82
CA GLN A 41 -22.05 -19.05 -122.65
C GLN A 41 -20.98 -18.77 -121.58
N THR A 42 -19.72 -18.60 -122.00
CA THR A 42 -18.63 -18.21 -121.10
C THR A 42 -18.84 -16.81 -120.52
N GLN A 43 -19.34 -15.86 -121.33
CA GLN A 43 -19.65 -14.52 -120.86
C GLN A 43 -20.77 -14.54 -119.81
N GLN A 44 -21.84 -15.32 -120.04
CA GLN A 44 -22.93 -15.48 -119.06
C GLN A 44 -22.45 -16.15 -117.78
N SER A 45 -21.64 -17.21 -117.86
CA SER A 45 -21.12 -17.90 -116.68
C SER A 45 -20.18 -17.00 -115.86
N LEU A 46 -19.32 -16.23 -116.54
CA LEU A 46 -18.47 -15.23 -115.89
C LEU A 46 -19.30 -14.11 -115.25
N GLN A 47 -20.33 -13.60 -115.92
CA GLN A 47 -21.23 -12.59 -115.35
C GLN A 47 -21.97 -13.11 -114.11
N ALA A 48 -22.50 -14.34 -114.16
CA ALA A 48 -23.12 -14.97 -113.00
C ALA A 48 -22.11 -15.13 -111.84
N ARG A 49 -20.88 -15.52 -112.15
CA ARG A 49 -19.81 -15.64 -111.15
C ARG A 49 -19.42 -14.29 -110.55
N ILE A 50 -19.37 -13.24 -111.36
CA ILE A 50 -19.12 -11.87 -110.88
C ILE A 50 -20.23 -11.44 -109.92
N GLN A 51 -21.50 -11.65 -110.27
CA GLN A 51 -22.64 -11.32 -109.40
C GLN A 51 -22.62 -12.09 -108.07
N GLU A 52 -22.28 -13.38 -108.11
CA GLU A 52 -22.13 -14.19 -106.90
C GLU A 52 -20.99 -13.66 -106.01
N LEU A 53 -19.83 -13.37 -106.59
CA LEU A 53 -18.69 -12.82 -105.87
C LEU A 53 -18.98 -11.43 -105.30
N GLU A 54 -19.70 -10.58 -106.05
CA GLU A 54 -20.13 -9.26 -105.57
C GLU A 54 -21.09 -9.37 -104.38
N ALA A 55 -22.03 -10.32 -104.40
CA ALA A 55 -22.93 -10.58 -103.28
C ALA A 55 -22.18 -11.08 -102.05
N GLN A 56 -21.26 -12.04 -102.20
CA GLN A 56 -20.40 -12.51 -101.10
C GLN A 56 -19.54 -11.38 -100.53
N LEU A 57 -19.01 -10.50 -101.40
CA LEU A 57 -18.19 -9.38 -100.97
C LEU A 57 -19.02 -8.34 -100.19
N GLN A 58 -20.28 -8.11 -100.57
CA GLN A 58 -21.19 -7.29 -99.76
C GLN A 58 -21.48 -7.92 -98.39
N GLU A 59 -21.74 -9.22 -98.34
CA GLU A 59 -21.95 -9.94 -97.07
C GLU A 59 -20.72 -9.83 -96.15
N TYR A 60 -19.52 -10.07 -96.69
CA TYR A 60 -18.28 -9.91 -95.93
C TYR A 60 -18.07 -8.49 -95.43
N ARG A 61 -18.43 -7.47 -96.22
CA ARG A 61 -18.35 -6.06 -95.76
C ARG A 61 -19.32 -5.79 -94.62
N GLN A 62 -20.54 -6.32 -94.67
CA GLN A 62 -21.51 -6.18 -93.56
C GLN A 62 -21.01 -6.86 -92.29
N ILE A 63 -20.49 -8.09 -92.42
CA ILE A 63 -19.90 -8.82 -91.28
C ILE A 63 -18.72 -8.05 -90.70
N GLU A 64 -17.86 -7.48 -91.54
CA GLU A 64 -16.73 -6.65 -91.08
C GLU A 64 -17.20 -5.39 -90.33
N GLU A 65 -18.25 -4.72 -90.83
CA GLU A 65 -18.84 -3.58 -90.13
C GLU A 65 -19.45 -3.97 -88.78
N ASP A 66 -20.18 -5.08 -88.70
CA ASP A 66 -20.74 -5.59 -87.46
C ASP A 66 -19.66 -5.97 -86.47
N LEU A 67 -18.58 -6.61 -86.94
CA LEU A 67 -17.44 -6.95 -86.11
C LEU A 67 -16.74 -5.69 -85.58
N ARG A 68 -16.53 -4.67 -86.42
CA ARG A 68 -15.97 -3.39 -85.98
C ARG A 68 -16.87 -2.72 -84.94
N ARG A 69 -18.20 -2.71 -85.15
CA ARG A 69 -19.17 -2.20 -84.17
C ARG A 69 -19.09 -2.98 -82.85
N ALA A 70 -19.01 -4.31 -82.91
CA ALA A 70 -18.91 -5.17 -81.75
C ALA A 70 -17.62 -4.91 -80.96
N VAL A 71 -16.47 -4.80 -81.63
CA VAL A 71 -15.18 -4.51 -80.98
C VAL A 71 -15.21 -3.16 -80.27
N VAL A 72 -15.68 -2.10 -80.93
CA VAL A 72 -15.79 -0.77 -80.31
C VAL A 72 -16.74 -0.81 -79.12
N SER A 73 -17.86 -1.54 -79.21
CA SER A 73 -18.79 -1.71 -78.10
C SER A 73 -18.15 -2.46 -76.92
N ALA A 74 -17.37 -3.50 -77.19
CA ALA A 74 -16.67 -4.29 -76.19
C ALA A 74 -15.59 -3.47 -75.48
N GLU A 75 -14.84 -2.65 -76.22
CA GLU A 75 -13.86 -1.72 -75.65
C GLU A 75 -14.52 -0.68 -74.75
N ARG A 76 -15.65 -0.11 -75.17
CA ARG A 76 -16.43 0.83 -74.34
C ARG A 76 -16.91 0.16 -73.05
N ILE A 77 -17.51 -1.02 -73.14
CA ILE A 77 -18.00 -1.78 -71.98
C ILE A 77 -16.83 -2.14 -71.06
N ALA A 78 -15.68 -2.54 -71.60
CA ALA A 78 -14.49 -2.84 -70.81
C ALA A 78 -13.96 -1.58 -70.08
N GLY A 79 -14.03 -0.41 -70.73
CA GLY A 79 -13.70 0.88 -70.11
C GLY A 79 -14.64 1.22 -68.96
N GLU A 80 -15.94 1.12 -69.18
CA GLU A 80 -16.97 1.36 -68.16
C GLU A 80 -16.86 0.38 -66.99
N LEU A 81 -16.58 -0.89 -67.25
CA LEU A 81 -16.38 -1.90 -66.22
C LEU A 81 -15.14 -1.60 -65.38
N ARG A 82 -14.02 -1.21 -66.01
CA ARG A 82 -12.80 -0.82 -65.28
C ARG A 82 -13.05 0.38 -64.38
N GLU A 83 -13.77 1.39 -64.86
CA GLU A 83 -14.04 2.57 -64.06
C GLU A 83 -15.07 2.30 -62.95
N ASN A 84 -16.06 1.45 -63.18
CA ASN A 84 -16.96 0.99 -62.12
C ASN A 84 -16.19 0.22 -61.04
N ALA A 85 -15.34 -0.73 -61.44
CA ALA A 85 -14.53 -1.52 -60.50
C ALA A 85 -13.57 -0.63 -59.71
N ARG A 86 -12.98 0.40 -60.33
CA ARG A 86 -12.12 1.36 -59.64
C ARG A 86 -12.90 2.18 -58.60
N ARG A 87 -14.04 2.74 -58.98
CA ARG A 87 -14.91 3.49 -58.05
C ARG A 87 -15.40 2.63 -56.89
N GLU A 88 -15.75 1.37 -57.16
CA GLU A 88 -16.16 0.42 -56.14
C GLU A 88 -15.01 0.07 -55.19
N ALA A 89 -13.80 -0.14 -55.72
CA ALA A 89 -12.61 -0.35 -54.90
C ALA A 89 -12.30 0.87 -54.00
N GLU A 90 -12.37 2.09 -54.54
CA GLU A 90 -12.18 3.33 -53.77
C GLU A 90 -13.24 3.48 -52.67
N LEU A 91 -14.50 3.13 -52.96
CA LEU A 91 -15.59 3.16 -51.99
C LEU A 91 -15.41 2.12 -50.88
N ILE A 92 -15.00 0.90 -51.23
CA ILE A 92 -14.67 -0.16 -50.25
C ILE A 92 -13.51 0.28 -49.37
N SER A 93 -12.45 0.85 -49.94
CA SER A 93 -11.32 1.39 -49.19
C SER A 93 -11.75 2.48 -48.22
N ALA A 94 -12.54 3.45 -48.67
CA ALA A 94 -13.06 4.52 -47.81
C ALA A 94 -13.94 3.97 -46.67
N GLN A 95 -14.81 3.00 -46.96
CA GLN A 95 -15.62 2.35 -45.92
C GLN A 95 -14.78 1.59 -44.91
N ALA A 96 -13.74 0.87 -45.37
CA ALA A 96 -12.82 0.16 -44.50
C ALA A 96 -12.03 1.10 -43.59
N GLU A 97 -11.62 2.27 -44.09
CA GLU A 97 -10.95 3.31 -43.29
C GLU A 97 -11.87 3.88 -42.23
N VAL A 98 -13.10 4.25 -42.58
CA VAL A 98 -14.10 4.75 -41.61
C VAL A 98 -14.38 3.69 -40.53
N TYR A 99 -14.53 2.43 -40.93
CA TYR A 99 -14.73 1.34 -39.99
C TYR A 99 -13.52 1.13 -39.07
N ARG A 100 -12.30 1.11 -39.62
CA ARG A 100 -11.05 1.02 -38.85
C ARG A 100 -10.95 2.15 -37.83
N ASP A 101 -11.25 3.37 -38.25
CA ASP A 101 -11.14 4.54 -37.39
C ASP A 101 -12.21 4.51 -36.30
N GLY A 102 -13.43 4.08 -36.62
CA GLY A 102 -14.49 3.85 -35.63
C GLY A 102 -14.12 2.78 -34.60
N VAL A 103 -13.55 1.65 -35.03
CA VAL A 103 -13.09 0.58 -34.14
C VAL A 103 -11.94 1.08 -33.26
N THR A 104 -10.98 1.79 -33.82
CA THR A 104 -9.84 2.36 -33.08
C THR A 104 -10.32 3.38 -32.05
N GLN A 105 -11.24 4.27 -32.42
CA GLN A 105 -11.81 5.26 -31.51
C GLN A 105 -12.59 4.60 -30.37
N GLN A 106 -13.37 3.55 -30.67
CA GLN A 106 -14.09 2.79 -29.66
C GLN A 106 -13.13 2.05 -28.70
N ALA A 107 -12.06 1.45 -29.25
CA ALA A 107 -11.03 0.79 -28.45
C ALA A 107 -10.34 1.79 -27.51
N ASN A 108 -9.92 2.95 -28.03
CA ASN A 108 -9.28 4.00 -27.25
C ASN A 108 -10.22 4.54 -26.15
N ALA A 109 -11.49 4.77 -26.49
CA ALA A 109 -12.49 5.20 -25.51
C ALA A 109 -12.71 4.15 -24.40
N ARG A 110 -12.70 2.86 -24.75
CA ARG A 110 -12.79 1.77 -23.76
C ARG A 110 -11.55 1.71 -22.88
N SER A 111 -10.34 1.82 -23.45
CA SER A 111 -9.09 1.83 -22.69
C SER A 111 -9.05 3.01 -21.71
N ALA A 112 -9.35 4.22 -22.17
CA ALA A 112 -9.41 5.40 -21.32
C ALA A 112 -10.46 5.27 -20.19
N ALA A 113 -11.63 4.70 -20.48
CA ALA A 113 -12.65 4.44 -19.47
C ALA A 113 -12.23 3.37 -18.44
N LEU A 114 -11.48 2.35 -18.87
CA LEU A 114 -10.92 1.35 -17.98
C LEU A 114 -9.82 1.93 -17.10
N GLU A 115 -8.90 2.70 -17.67
CA GLU A 115 -7.83 3.41 -16.93
C GLU A 115 -8.42 4.34 -15.87
N ALA A 116 -9.40 5.18 -16.24
CA ALA A 116 -10.07 6.07 -15.28
C ALA A 116 -10.77 5.29 -14.14
N ARG A 117 -11.38 4.13 -14.43
CA ARG A 117 -11.96 3.26 -13.39
C ARG A 117 -10.89 2.62 -12.51
N HIS A 118 -9.76 2.23 -13.07
CA HIS A 118 -8.65 1.69 -12.32
C HIS A 118 -8.07 2.75 -11.39
N GLU A 119 -7.80 3.95 -11.87
CA GLU A 119 -7.33 5.09 -11.08
C GLU A 119 -8.31 5.48 -9.97
N ALA A 120 -9.61 5.53 -10.27
CA ALA A 120 -10.65 5.79 -9.27
C ALA A 120 -10.66 4.71 -8.17
N ARG A 121 -10.51 3.43 -8.55
CA ARG A 121 -10.47 2.33 -7.58
C ARG A 121 -9.19 2.34 -6.74
N THR A 122 -8.04 2.63 -7.33
CA THR A 122 -6.77 2.67 -6.57
C THR A 122 -6.79 3.82 -5.59
N THR A 123 -7.25 5.00 -6.00
CA THR A 123 -7.39 6.15 -5.09
C THR A 123 -8.40 5.87 -3.98
N GLU A 124 -9.55 5.24 -4.29
CA GLU A 124 -10.51 4.80 -3.28
C GLU A 124 -9.85 3.83 -2.26
N LEU A 125 -9.14 2.80 -2.74
CA LEU A 125 -8.44 1.85 -1.87
C LEU A 125 -7.36 2.53 -1.03
N GLU A 126 -6.58 3.43 -1.60
CA GLU A 126 -5.55 4.19 -0.87
C GLU A 126 -6.18 5.05 0.22
N THR A 127 -7.30 5.73 -0.06
CA THR A 127 -8.00 6.52 0.96
C THR A 127 -8.56 5.65 2.07
N LEU A 128 -9.12 4.48 1.74
CA LEU A 128 -9.62 3.52 2.72
C LEU A 128 -8.48 2.97 3.58
N HIS A 129 -7.37 2.57 2.97
CA HIS A 129 -6.19 2.08 3.69
C HIS A 129 -5.59 3.17 4.60
N ARG A 130 -5.50 4.40 4.11
CA ARG A 130 -5.04 5.54 4.91
C ARG A 130 -5.97 5.80 6.10
N ALA A 131 -7.28 5.83 5.87
CA ALA A 131 -8.26 6.02 6.93
C ALA A 131 -8.16 4.90 7.98
N ARG A 132 -8.05 3.64 7.54
CA ARG A 132 -7.89 2.49 8.43
C ARG A 132 -6.60 2.55 9.24
N GLY A 133 -5.50 2.99 8.63
CA GLY A 133 -4.23 3.24 9.33
C GLY A 133 -4.40 4.26 10.45
N THR A 134 -4.99 5.41 10.14
CA THR A 134 -5.21 6.47 11.14
C THR A 134 -6.14 6.03 12.28
N GLU A 135 -7.16 5.21 11.97
CA GLU A 135 -8.07 4.65 12.98
C GLU A 135 -7.35 3.69 13.94
N LEU A 136 -6.51 2.81 13.39
CA LEU A 136 -5.71 1.87 14.20
C LEU A 136 -4.69 2.59 15.07
N GLU A 137 -4.02 3.61 14.53
CA GLU A 137 -3.09 4.45 15.29
C GLU A 137 -3.81 5.20 16.43
N ALA A 138 -4.97 5.80 16.16
CA ALA A 138 -5.77 6.47 17.17
C ALA A 138 -6.27 5.51 18.26
N ALA A 139 -6.68 4.29 17.87
CA ALA A 139 -7.08 3.26 18.82
C ALA A 139 -5.91 2.81 19.70
N HIS A 140 -4.73 2.59 19.12
CA HIS A 140 -3.52 2.25 19.85
C HIS A 140 -3.11 3.37 20.82
N GLN A 141 -3.11 4.62 20.36
CA GLN A 141 -2.77 5.78 21.18
C GLN A 141 -3.75 5.96 22.34
N SER A 142 -5.06 5.80 22.07
CA SER A 142 -6.10 5.82 23.11
C SER A 142 -5.83 4.73 24.16
N ARG A 143 -5.55 3.49 23.74
CA ARG A 143 -5.23 2.39 24.66
C ARG A 143 -3.95 2.65 25.47
N SER A 144 -2.90 3.21 24.85
CA SER A 144 -1.67 3.56 25.54
C SER A 144 -1.92 4.62 26.61
N SER A 145 -2.62 5.70 26.25
CA SER A 145 -2.95 6.78 27.20
C SER A 145 -3.83 6.30 28.35
N GLN A 146 -4.78 5.40 28.10
CA GLN A 146 -5.59 4.77 29.14
C GLN A 146 -4.74 3.92 30.09
N LEU A 147 -3.79 3.16 29.55
CA LEU A 147 -2.88 2.36 30.35
C LEU A 147 -1.99 3.24 31.22
N GLU A 148 -1.38 4.28 30.64
CA GLU A 148 -0.57 5.26 31.38
C GLU A 148 -1.38 5.96 32.47
N ALA A 149 -2.60 6.42 32.18
CA ALA A 149 -3.47 7.02 33.17
C ALA A 149 -3.80 6.05 34.33
N SER A 150 -4.09 4.79 34.00
CA SER A 150 -4.34 3.75 35.02
C SER A 150 -3.12 3.46 35.89
N TYR A 151 -1.92 3.49 35.29
CA TYR A 151 -0.66 3.26 35.97
C TYR A 151 -0.34 4.43 36.91
N ASN A 152 -0.47 5.65 36.41
CA ASN A 152 -0.24 6.88 37.18
C ASN A 152 -1.21 7.01 38.35
N ALA A 153 -2.48 6.65 38.16
CA ALA A 153 -3.47 6.63 39.24
C ALA A 153 -3.06 5.65 40.36
N ARG A 154 -2.72 4.40 40.00
CA ARG A 154 -2.26 3.40 40.97
C ARG A 154 -0.97 3.81 41.68
N PHE A 155 -0.05 4.45 40.94
CA PHE A 155 1.19 4.95 41.50
C PHE A 155 0.93 6.07 42.52
N SER A 156 0.06 7.02 42.19
CA SER A 156 -0.32 8.11 43.11
C SER A 156 -1.03 7.60 44.37
N ASP A 157 -1.89 6.59 44.23
CA ASP A 157 -2.54 5.92 45.37
C ASP A 157 -1.49 5.26 46.28
N LEU A 158 -0.52 4.56 45.69
CA LEU A 158 0.54 3.88 46.43
C LEU A 158 1.45 4.87 47.16
N GLU A 159 1.84 5.95 46.50
CA GLU A 159 2.65 7.02 47.08
C GLU A 159 1.91 7.70 48.25
N SER A 160 0.61 7.95 48.08
CA SER A 160 -0.25 8.49 49.14
C SER A 160 -0.32 7.57 50.36
N LEU A 161 -0.45 6.26 50.13
CA LEU A 161 -0.43 5.24 51.20
C LEU A 161 0.94 5.18 51.90
N TYR A 162 2.03 5.24 51.13
CA TYR A 162 3.39 5.27 51.67
C TYR A 162 3.58 6.48 52.59
N HIS A 163 3.23 7.69 52.12
CA HIS A 163 3.34 8.90 52.92
C HIS A 163 2.43 8.91 54.14
N ARG A 164 1.22 8.33 54.04
CA ARG A 164 0.33 8.16 55.20
C ARG A 164 0.98 7.26 56.24
N ARG A 165 1.48 6.09 55.81
CA ARG A 165 2.07 5.11 56.73
C ARG A 165 3.33 5.63 57.38
N HIS A 166 4.16 6.36 56.64
CA HIS A 166 5.35 7.01 57.18
C HIS A 166 4.98 8.02 58.26
N ARG A 167 4.01 8.90 57.99
CA ARG A 167 3.51 9.87 58.98
C ARG A 167 2.93 9.19 60.23
N GLU A 168 2.16 8.11 60.08
CA GLU A 168 1.64 7.34 61.22
C GLU A 168 2.77 6.77 62.09
N LEU A 169 3.84 6.24 61.48
CA LEU A 169 5.00 5.71 62.20
C LEU A 169 5.75 6.82 62.94
N GLU A 170 5.99 7.96 62.29
CA GLU A 170 6.64 9.13 62.91
C GLU A 170 5.81 9.68 64.07
N GLN A 171 4.49 9.84 63.89
CA GLN A 171 3.58 10.27 64.94
C GLN A 171 3.56 9.27 66.09
N GLY A 172 3.55 7.96 65.81
CA GLY A 172 3.60 6.92 66.84
C GLY A 172 4.90 6.95 67.64
N MET A 173 6.05 7.14 66.98
CA MET A 173 7.33 7.30 67.66
C MET A 173 7.37 8.60 68.48
N SER A 174 6.98 9.72 67.90
CA SER A 174 6.93 11.03 68.58
C SER A 174 5.99 11.02 69.80
N ALA A 175 4.82 10.37 69.69
CA ALA A 175 3.90 10.21 70.81
C ALA A 175 4.49 9.35 71.94
N ARG A 176 5.22 8.27 71.60
CA ARG A 176 5.92 7.44 72.58
C ARG A 176 7.03 8.21 73.28
N THR A 177 7.86 8.95 72.54
CA THR A 177 8.94 9.75 73.13
C THR A 177 8.37 10.85 74.02
N ALA A 178 7.31 11.55 73.60
CA ALA A 178 6.64 12.56 74.41
C ALA A 178 6.00 11.97 75.68
N HIS A 179 5.39 10.78 75.57
CA HIS A 179 4.83 10.10 76.73
C HIS A 179 5.92 9.71 77.74
N LEU A 180 7.03 9.14 77.28
CA LEU A 180 8.17 8.80 78.13
C LEU A 180 8.75 10.03 78.81
N GLU A 181 8.93 11.12 78.07
CA GLU A 181 9.42 12.39 78.62
C GLU A 181 8.49 12.97 79.69
N ALA A 182 7.16 12.91 79.45
CA ALA A 182 6.17 13.36 80.43
C ALA A 182 6.18 12.52 81.71
N VAL A 183 6.26 11.19 81.61
CA VAL A 183 6.35 10.28 82.76
C VAL A 183 7.65 10.52 83.53
N PHE A 184 8.78 10.63 82.83
CA PHE A 184 10.07 10.90 83.43
C PHE A 184 10.08 12.25 84.15
N SER A 185 9.58 13.30 83.49
CA SER A 185 9.46 14.65 84.05
C SER A 185 8.55 14.68 85.28
N SER A 186 7.40 13.98 85.25
CA SER A 186 6.52 13.86 86.41
C SER A 186 7.25 13.23 87.60
N ARG A 187 7.93 12.10 87.37
CA ARG A 187 8.66 11.41 88.42
C ARG A 187 9.84 12.22 88.96
N HIS A 188 10.54 12.92 88.08
CA HIS A 188 11.61 13.83 88.45
C HIS A 188 11.10 14.96 89.34
N ASN A 189 9.96 15.56 88.98
CA ASN A 189 9.31 16.61 89.78
C ASN A 189 8.84 16.09 91.14
N GLU A 190 8.22 14.91 91.20
CA GLU A 190 7.85 14.25 92.46
C GLU A 190 9.07 14.05 93.37
N LEU A 191 10.16 13.49 92.85
CA LEU A 191 11.38 13.26 93.62
C LEU A 191 12.03 14.59 94.04
N SER A 192 12.04 15.59 93.16
CA SER A 192 12.57 16.92 93.44
C SER A 192 11.80 17.61 94.56
N THR A 193 10.47 17.52 94.54
CA THR A 193 9.60 18.08 95.59
C THR A 193 9.72 17.33 96.91
N MET A 194 9.86 16.00 96.90
CA MET A 194 10.17 15.23 98.12
C MET A 194 11.53 15.61 98.69
N LEU A 195 12.54 15.78 97.84
CA LEU A 195 13.88 16.18 98.25
C LEU A 195 13.90 17.62 98.80
N SER A 196 13.18 18.55 98.17
CA SER A 196 13.05 19.93 98.66
C SER A 196 12.36 19.96 100.02
N ARG A 197 11.27 19.20 100.18
CA ARG A 197 10.57 19.06 101.45
C ARG A 197 11.46 18.47 102.54
N ALA A 198 12.20 17.38 102.25
CA ALA A 198 13.12 16.79 103.22
C ALA A 198 14.24 17.76 103.62
N ARG A 199 14.74 18.57 102.67
CA ARG A 199 15.71 19.64 102.95
C ARG A 199 15.12 20.76 103.80
N GLU A 200 13.88 21.16 103.56
CA GLU A 200 13.16 22.12 104.40
C GLU A 200 12.93 21.58 105.81
N GLU A 201 12.49 20.32 105.94
CA GLU A 201 12.35 19.63 107.23
C GLU A 201 13.69 19.56 107.97
N GLN A 202 14.79 19.25 107.28
CA GLN A 202 16.14 19.27 107.85
C GLN A 202 16.56 20.69 108.26
N ALA A 203 16.33 21.71 107.43
CA ALA A 203 16.66 23.08 107.74
C ALA A 203 15.86 23.61 108.94
N GLN A 204 14.57 23.28 109.03
CA GLN A 204 13.71 23.57 110.17
C GLN A 204 14.23 22.87 111.43
N PHE A 205 14.58 21.58 111.33
CA PHE A 205 15.17 20.83 112.45
C PHE A 205 16.48 21.48 112.93
N VAL A 206 17.39 21.83 112.02
CA VAL A 206 18.65 22.51 112.35
C VAL A 206 18.40 23.90 112.94
N ALA A 207 17.43 24.67 112.44
CA ALA A 207 17.06 25.97 112.98
C ALA A 207 16.44 25.86 114.38
N GLN A 208 15.55 24.89 114.61
CA GLN A 208 14.99 24.56 115.92
C GLN A 208 16.09 24.13 116.89
N TYR A 209 17.00 23.25 116.45
CA TYR A 209 18.17 22.84 117.24
C TYR A 209 19.06 24.03 117.59
N ARG A 210 19.34 24.93 116.64
CA ARG A 210 20.12 26.15 116.88
C ARG A 210 19.41 27.10 117.84
N ALA A 211 18.10 27.27 117.73
CA ALA A 211 17.30 28.07 118.66
C ALA A 211 17.31 27.47 120.06
N LEU A 212 17.20 26.14 120.18
CA LEU A 212 17.31 25.41 121.44
C LEU A 212 18.70 25.62 122.06
N VAL A 213 19.78 25.36 121.33
CA VAL A 213 21.17 25.61 121.79
C VAL A 213 21.39 27.09 122.14
N GLY A 214 20.83 28.02 121.36
CA GLY A 214 20.86 29.45 121.65
C GLY A 214 20.15 29.82 122.96
N SER A 215 18.98 29.23 123.23
CA SER A 215 18.27 29.41 124.51
C SER A 215 19.06 28.85 125.70
N PHE A 216 19.75 27.72 125.51
CA PHE A 216 20.69 27.18 126.52
C PHE A 216 21.90 28.10 126.71
N TYR A 217 22.43 28.70 125.64
CA TYR A 217 23.53 29.67 125.72
C TYR A 217 23.11 30.95 126.45
N GLU A 218 21.94 31.53 126.13
CA GLU A 218 21.39 32.69 126.86
C GLU A 218 21.15 32.38 128.35
N LEU A 219 20.72 31.16 128.67
CA LEU A 219 20.57 30.69 130.04
C LEU A 219 21.93 30.56 130.75
N SER A 220 22.96 30.09 130.04
CA SER A 220 24.33 30.01 130.54
C SER A 220 25.01 31.39 130.67
N ALA A 221 24.69 32.36 129.81
CA ALA A 221 25.22 33.71 129.86
C ALA A 221 24.68 34.54 131.05
N ARG A 222 23.53 34.14 131.63
CA ARG A 222 23.01 34.70 132.90
C ARG A 222 23.76 34.19 134.15
N HIS A 223 24.64 33.21 134.00
CA HIS A 223 25.51 32.71 135.07
C HIS A 223 26.99 32.79 134.63
N LEU A 224 27.67 33.88 135.00
CA LEU A 224 29.11 34.02 134.79
C LEU A 224 29.88 33.73 136.10
N MET A 225 30.81 32.78 136.09
CA MET A 225 32.10 32.72 136.82
C MET A 225 32.80 31.36 136.52
N PRO A 226 34.14 31.25 136.60
CA PRO A 226 35.23 32.16 136.21
C PRO A 226 36.24 31.49 135.25
N ASP A 227 37.28 32.26 134.91
CA ASP A 227 38.47 31.99 134.09
C ASP A 227 39.27 30.71 134.49
N THR A 228 39.55 29.83 133.51
CA THR A 228 40.78 29.01 133.41
C THR A 228 41.11 28.64 131.96
N ALA A 229 42.27 29.10 131.49
CA ALA A 229 43.00 28.64 130.30
C ALA A 229 43.93 27.44 130.64
N PRO A 230 44.76 26.85 129.74
CA PRO A 230 44.64 26.62 128.28
C PRO A 230 45.03 25.18 127.80
N LEU A 231 44.57 24.79 126.58
CA LEU A 231 45.20 23.89 125.55
C LEU A 231 45.46 22.38 125.88
N PRO A 232 45.65 21.44 124.90
CA PRO A 232 46.20 21.65 123.55
C PRO A 232 45.55 20.92 122.34
N LEU A 233 46.04 21.32 121.16
CA LEU A 233 45.93 20.62 119.87
C LEU A 233 46.24 19.13 120.00
N GLU A 234 45.47 18.30 119.30
CA GLU A 234 45.99 17.21 118.46
C GLU A 234 44.87 16.68 117.53
N LEU A 235 45.06 16.89 116.22
CA LEU A 235 44.60 15.92 115.22
C LEU A 235 45.57 14.74 115.29
N PRO A 236 45.09 13.50 115.12
CA PRO A 236 45.61 12.80 113.95
C PRO A 236 44.59 11.95 113.20
N HIS A 237 44.91 11.82 111.92
CA HIS A 237 44.42 10.85 110.95
C HIS A 237 44.62 9.40 111.41
N THR A 238 43.69 8.52 111.03
CA THR A 238 43.91 7.15 110.50
C THR A 238 42.57 6.71 109.90
N ALA A 239 42.40 6.65 108.57
CA ALA A 239 42.78 5.54 107.71
C ALA A 239 42.63 4.17 108.38
N THR A 240 41.58 3.45 108.04
CA THR A 240 41.59 1.98 107.99
C THR A 240 40.98 1.57 106.66
N GLU A 241 41.89 1.31 105.72
CA GLU A 241 41.68 0.43 104.58
C GLU A 241 41.51 -1.02 105.05
N PHE A 242 40.84 -1.82 104.22
CA PHE A 242 41.19 -3.17 103.71
C PHE A 242 39.91 -4.06 103.54
N PRO A 243 39.87 -5.07 102.64
CA PRO A 243 40.20 -5.04 101.20
C PRO A 243 39.41 -6.09 100.33
N LEU A 244 39.69 -6.14 99.01
CA LEU A 244 39.78 -7.32 98.09
C LEU A 244 38.55 -8.28 97.95
N ALA A 245 38.18 -8.82 96.78
CA ALA A 245 38.94 -9.26 95.62
C ALA A 245 37.97 -9.38 94.40
N LEU A 246 38.33 -8.80 93.25
CA LEU A 246 38.80 -9.51 92.04
C LEU A 246 37.85 -10.57 91.46
N GLY A 247 37.29 -10.22 90.29
CA GLY A 247 36.71 -11.13 89.31
C GLY A 247 36.68 -10.45 87.94
N ASN A 248 37.85 -10.34 87.32
CA ASN A 248 38.02 -9.91 85.93
C ASN A 248 37.33 -10.89 84.97
N GLY A 249 36.59 -10.35 84.02
CA GLY A 249 36.04 -11.03 82.85
C GLY A 249 35.38 -10.01 81.92
N ALA A 250 36.20 -9.34 81.11
CA ALA A 250 35.80 -8.35 80.12
C ALA A 250 35.21 -9.02 78.84
N PRO A 251 34.93 -8.26 77.76
CA PRO A 251 33.61 -7.98 77.25
C PRO A 251 33.22 -8.84 76.04
N GLY A 252 31.94 -9.21 75.94
CA GLY A 252 31.38 -9.79 74.71
C GLY A 252 31.10 -8.69 73.68
N GLU A 253 32.08 -8.40 72.82
CA GLU A 253 31.85 -7.64 71.60
C GLU A 253 31.28 -8.55 70.49
N MET A 254 30.14 -8.08 69.97
CA MET A 254 29.62 -8.19 68.60
C MET A 254 30.30 -9.18 67.62
N ARG A 255 29.48 -10.08 67.06
CA ARG A 255 29.00 -9.95 65.65
C ARG A 255 27.99 -11.05 65.26
N PRO A 256 27.17 -10.80 64.22
CA PRO A 256 26.13 -11.69 63.75
C PRO A 256 26.72 -12.79 62.84
N LEU A 257 26.00 -13.91 62.69
CA LEU A 257 26.04 -14.92 61.61
C LEU A 257 25.17 -16.09 62.13
N ASN A 258 24.21 -16.66 61.41
CA ASN A 258 24.23 -17.23 60.06
C ASN A 258 22.75 -17.35 59.61
N MET A 259 22.35 -17.04 58.37
CA MET A 259 22.64 -17.81 57.14
C MET A 259 22.47 -19.32 57.34
N SER A 260 21.23 -19.78 57.16
CA SER A 260 20.93 -21.17 56.82
C SER A 260 20.66 -21.22 55.31
N LEU A 261 21.60 -21.84 54.60
CA LEU A 261 21.41 -22.43 53.27
C LEU A 261 21.06 -23.90 53.53
N ASP A 262 19.89 -24.34 53.05
CA ASP A 262 19.66 -25.66 52.45
C ASP A 262 18.20 -25.69 51.99
N ASP A 263 18.01 -25.52 50.68
CA ASP A 263 17.26 -26.46 49.86
C ASP A 263 17.56 -26.14 48.40
N ALA A 264 18.33 -27.03 47.80
CA ALA A 264 18.52 -27.13 46.37
C ALA A 264 17.27 -27.82 45.78
N ASP A 265 16.62 -27.17 44.84
CA ASP A 265 15.84 -27.85 43.80
C ASP A 265 16.03 -27.08 42.49
N GLU A 266 17.04 -27.52 41.73
CA GLU A 266 17.04 -27.44 40.28
C GLU A 266 16.00 -28.42 39.75
N ASP A 267 14.87 -27.95 39.22
CA ASP A 267 14.36 -28.48 37.95
C ASP A 267 13.30 -27.59 37.29
N LYS A 268 13.36 -27.55 35.95
CA LYS A 268 12.34 -27.12 34.99
C LYS A 268 11.91 -25.65 34.92
N GLN A 269 12.62 -24.94 34.05
CA GLN A 269 11.91 -24.22 32.97
C GLN A 269 11.15 -25.21 32.09
N PRO A 270 9.89 -24.92 31.74
CA PRO A 270 9.42 -25.13 30.38
C PRO A 270 9.21 -23.78 29.69
N ARG A 271 9.76 -23.69 28.49
CA ARG A 271 9.54 -22.61 27.51
C ARG A 271 8.04 -22.39 27.28
N PRO A 272 7.58 -21.17 26.97
CA PRO A 272 6.22 -20.97 26.52
C PRO A 272 6.00 -21.68 25.17
N VAL A 273 5.01 -22.56 25.17
CA VAL A 273 4.40 -23.14 23.99
C VAL A 273 3.79 -21.99 23.17
N VAL A 274 4.32 -21.81 21.97
CA VAL A 274 3.61 -21.18 20.85
C VAL A 274 2.88 -22.31 20.14
N GLU A 275 1.57 -22.41 20.36
CA GLU A 275 0.63 -23.16 19.49
C GLU A 275 -0.45 -22.15 19.10
N GLU A 276 -0.39 -21.67 17.87
CA GLU A 276 -1.03 -22.25 16.68
C GLU A 276 -2.45 -21.71 16.49
N GLN A 277 -2.66 -21.04 15.35
CA GLN A 277 -3.82 -21.12 14.45
C GLN A 277 -3.65 -20.00 13.41
N GLN A 278 -3.82 -20.15 12.11
CA GLN A 278 -4.13 -21.26 11.21
C GLN A 278 -3.92 -20.62 9.82
N PHE A 279 -3.15 -21.24 8.93
CA PHE A 279 -3.22 -20.96 7.50
C PHE A 279 -3.55 -22.29 6.81
N VAL A 280 -4.79 -22.35 6.32
CA VAL A 280 -5.22 -23.16 5.18
C VAL A 280 -5.91 -22.18 4.24
#